data_AF-A0A962JN61-F1
#
_entry.id   AF-A0A962JN61-F1
#
_cell.length_a   1.000
_cell.length_b   1.000
_cell.length_c   1.000
_cell.angle_alpha   90.00
_cell.angle_beta   90.00
_cell.angle_gamma   90.00
#
_symmetry.space_group_name_H-M   'P 1'
#
loop_
_entity.id
_entity.type
_entity.pdbx_description
1 polymer ?
#
loop_
_entity_poly.entity_id
_entity_poly.type
_entity_poly.pdbx_seq_one_letter_code
_entity_poly.pdbx_strand_id
1 'polypeptide(L)'
;MTQTANATNTPALEDFFLPDLCNMKAVLRLLVATELLAIFLTLADLERLSPFPWADLGLKSFLLAWVAISTAVLLCSLRKYLNRLKHSYAAFVILFIFIALVAFFTFAAEGILLYLQIRQIGEVDLSASLVRNVLMGGIMGGLVLRYFYLQEMILRKQRAELMARVQALQARIRPHFLFNSMNIIASLIMVD
;
A
#
# COMPACT_ATOMS: atom_id res chain seq x y z
N MET A 1 -7.87 48.49 6.67
CA MET A 1 -6.57 47.79 6.80
C MET A 1 -6.65 47.05 8.13
N THR A 2 -6.62 45.73 8.28
CA THR A 2 -6.24 44.60 7.42
C THR A 2 -6.79 43.35 8.12
N GLN A 3 -7.37 42.43 7.34
CA GLN A 3 -7.69 41.07 7.73
C GLN A 3 -6.45 40.35 8.29
N THR A 4 -6.63 39.57 9.34
CA THR A 4 -5.90 38.29 9.49
C THR A 4 -6.92 37.20 9.76
N ALA A 5 -7.31 36.54 8.67
CA ALA A 5 -8.11 35.33 8.69
C ALA A 5 -7.36 34.24 9.47
N ASN A 6 -8.01 33.72 10.51
CA ASN A 6 -7.63 32.46 11.13
C ASN A 6 -7.87 31.35 10.11
N ALA A 7 -6.81 30.96 9.40
CA ALA A 7 -6.76 29.73 8.64
C ALA A 7 -6.86 28.58 9.65
N THR A 8 -8.06 28.04 9.79
CA THR A 8 -8.29 26.73 10.38
C THR A 8 -7.43 25.72 9.64
N ASN A 9 -6.45 25.15 10.36
CA ASN A 9 -5.64 24.05 9.92
C ASN A 9 -6.54 22.85 9.57
N THR A 10 -7.00 22.80 8.33
CA THR A 10 -7.47 21.56 7.72
C THR A 10 -6.28 20.61 7.73
N PRO A 11 -6.36 19.41 8.33
CA PRO A 11 -5.35 18.42 8.08
C PRO A 11 -5.48 18.09 6.59
N ALA A 12 -4.54 18.59 5.79
CA ALA A 12 -4.19 17.95 4.55
C ALA A 12 -3.82 16.52 4.92
N LEU A 13 -4.81 15.63 4.89
CA LEU A 13 -4.63 14.20 4.78
C LEU A 13 -3.87 14.03 3.47
N GLU A 14 -2.54 14.09 3.58
CA GLU A 14 -1.63 13.68 2.54
C GLU A 14 -2.07 12.28 2.12
N ASP A 15 -2.73 12.23 0.96
CA ASP A 15 -3.04 11.02 0.21
C ASP A 15 -1.70 10.42 -0.21
N PHE A 16 -1.09 9.70 0.72
CA PHE A 16 -0.01 8.82 0.38
C PHE A 16 -0.62 7.48 -0.02
N PHE A 17 -0.37 7.10 -1.27
CA PHE A 17 -0.78 5.89 -1.99
C PHE A 17 -0.45 4.56 -1.27
N LEU A 18 0.33 4.60 -0.19
CA LEU A 18 0.59 3.45 0.67
C LEU A 18 -0.04 3.70 2.05
N PRO A 19 -0.66 2.69 2.70
CA PRO A 19 -0.82 2.78 4.14
C PRO A 19 0.55 3.10 4.71
N ASP A 20 0.65 4.08 5.62
CA ASP A 20 1.93 4.42 6.20
C ASP A 20 2.53 3.20 6.87
N LEU A 21 3.40 2.48 6.14
CA LEU A 21 4.13 1.31 6.61
C LEU A 21 5.10 1.69 7.74
N CYS A 22 5.24 2.99 8.01
CA CYS A 22 5.95 3.55 9.15
C CYS A 22 5.07 3.67 10.39
N ASN A 23 3.76 3.46 10.25
CA ASN A 23 2.84 3.37 11.36
C ASN A 23 2.85 1.93 11.89
N MET A 24 3.03 1.79 13.21
CA MET A 24 3.03 0.50 13.90
C MET A 24 1.78 -0.34 13.59
N LYS A 25 0.60 0.29 13.44
CA LYS A 25 -0.64 -0.42 13.09
C LYS A 25 -0.62 -1.02 11.68
N ALA A 26 0.09 -0.41 10.73
CA ALA A 26 0.23 -0.94 9.39
C ALA A 26 1.22 -2.10 9.36
N VAL A 27 2.35 -1.99 10.07
CA VAL A 27 3.33 -3.08 10.23
C VAL A 27 2.68 -4.30 10.88
N LEU A 28 1.87 -4.10 11.92
CA LEU A 28 1.18 -5.21 12.58
C LEU A 28 0.19 -5.92 11.65
N ARG A 29 -0.59 -5.17 10.85
CA ARG A 29 -1.48 -5.77 9.84
C ARG A 29 -0.70 -6.52 8.76
N LEU A 30 0.44 -5.97 8.32
CA LEU A 30 1.33 -6.63 7.37
C LEU A 30 1.84 -7.95 7.95
N LEU A 31 2.34 -7.94 9.19
CA LEU A 31 2.88 -9.12 9.86
C LEU A 31 1.80 -10.21 10.02
N VAL A 32 0.58 -9.85 10.44
CA VAL A 32 -0.54 -10.80 10.52
C VAL A 32 -0.87 -11.41 9.15
N ALA A 33 -0.91 -10.60 8.09
CA ALA A 33 -1.15 -11.10 6.73
C ALA A 33 -0.03 -12.02 6.24
N THR A 34 1.22 -11.70 6.61
CA THR A 34 2.40 -12.50 6.31
C THR A 34 2.37 -13.86 7.03
N GLU A 35 1.97 -13.91 8.30
CA GLU A 35 1.83 -15.16 9.04
C GLU A 35 0.71 -16.04 8.47
N LEU A 36 -0.44 -15.45 8.11
CA LEU A 36 -1.51 -16.17 7.43
C LEU A 36 -1.04 -16.77 6.10
N LEU A 37 -0.22 -16.04 5.34
CA LEU A 37 0.38 -16.55 4.12
C LEU A 37 1.37 -17.69 4.41
N ALA A 38 2.17 -17.60 5.46
CA ALA A 38 3.10 -18.66 5.87
C ALA A 38 2.34 -19.97 6.17
N ILE A 39 1.26 -19.87 6.96
CA ILE A 39 0.37 -21.00 7.26
C ILE A 39 -0.22 -21.56 5.97
N PHE A 40 -0.78 -20.70 5.10
CA PHE A 40 -1.33 -21.13 3.82
C PHE A 40 -0.31 -21.89 2.95
N LEU A 41 0.92 -21.39 2.85
CA LEU A 41 1.99 -22.04 2.09
C LEU A 41 2.43 -23.37 2.72
N THR A 42 2.39 -23.50 4.04
CA THR A 42 2.68 -24.80 4.69
C THR A 42 1.57 -25.82 4.47
N LEU A 43 0.30 -25.38 4.46
CA LEU A 43 -0.84 -26.25 4.19
C LEU A 43 -0.94 -26.66 2.72
N ALA A 44 -0.46 -25.81 1.80
CA ALA A 44 -0.43 -26.13 0.37
C ALA A 44 0.57 -27.25 0.02
N ASP A 45 1.60 -27.46 0.85
CA ASP A 45 2.53 -28.60 0.72
C ASP A 45 1.91 -29.87 1.33
N LEU A 46 0.79 -30.35 0.73
CA LEU A 46 -0.02 -31.45 1.28
C LEU A 46 0.72 -32.80 1.36
N GLU A 47 1.73 -33.01 0.51
CA GLU A 47 2.46 -34.28 0.42
C GLU A 47 3.35 -34.57 1.65
N ARG A 48 3.66 -33.55 2.48
CA ARG A 48 4.53 -33.66 3.66
C ARG A 48 3.79 -33.60 5.00
N LEU A 49 2.46 -33.69 5.01
CA LEU A 49 1.63 -33.45 6.20
C LEU A 49 1.67 -34.56 7.27
N SER A 50 2.38 -35.67 7.06
CA SER A 50 2.40 -36.80 8.00
C SER A 50 3.83 -37.19 8.40
N PRO A 51 4.34 -36.75 9.57
CA PRO A 51 3.77 -35.83 10.57
C PRO A 51 3.85 -34.34 10.18
N PHE A 52 3.08 -33.48 10.88
CA PHE A 52 3.06 -32.04 10.60
C PHE A 52 4.45 -31.39 10.81
N PRO A 53 5.01 -30.70 9.81
CA PRO A 53 6.37 -30.17 9.86
C PRO A 53 6.44 -28.82 10.58
N TRP A 54 6.35 -28.83 11.93
CA TRP A 54 6.44 -27.63 12.78
C TRP A 54 7.72 -26.82 12.54
N ALA A 55 8.84 -27.50 12.25
CA ALA A 55 10.12 -26.86 11.96
C ALA A 55 10.08 -26.05 10.65
N ASP A 56 9.49 -26.63 9.58
CA ASP A 56 9.35 -25.95 8.29
C ASP A 56 8.43 -24.74 8.39
N LEU A 57 7.35 -24.84 9.17
CA LEU A 57 6.45 -23.72 9.44
C LEU A 57 7.19 -22.59 10.16
N GLY A 58 7.95 -22.90 11.21
CA GLY A 58 8.71 -21.91 11.97
C GLY A 58 9.75 -21.19 11.10
N LEU A 59 10.48 -21.92 10.26
CA LEU A 59 11.44 -21.36 9.32
C LEU A 59 10.78 -20.46 8.26
N LYS A 60 9.68 -20.93 7.65
CA LYS A 60 8.92 -20.16 6.64
C LYS A 60 8.32 -18.89 7.25
N SER A 61 7.69 -18.99 8.42
CA SER A 61 7.12 -17.87 9.18
C SER A 61 8.20 -16.84 9.51
N PHE A 62 9.31 -17.27 10.11
CA PHE A 62 10.42 -16.38 10.45
C PHE A 62 10.97 -15.65 9.22
N LEU A 63 11.21 -16.37 8.12
CA LEU A 63 11.74 -15.79 6.90
C LEU A 63 10.78 -14.77 6.28
N LEU A 64 9.48 -15.12 6.19
CA LEU A 64 8.47 -14.23 5.64
C LEU A 64 8.28 -12.98 6.50
N ALA A 65 8.23 -13.13 7.83
CA ALA A 65 8.16 -12.01 8.76
C ALA A 65 9.37 -11.09 8.63
N TRP A 66 10.57 -11.65 8.50
CA TRP A 66 11.80 -10.89 8.34
C TRP A 66 11.83 -10.10 7.03
N VAL A 67 11.37 -10.71 5.93
CA VAL A 67 11.20 -10.04 4.62
C VAL A 67 10.19 -8.91 4.74
N ALA A 68 9.06 -9.12 5.42
CA ALA A 68 8.02 -8.12 5.61
C ALA A 68 8.51 -6.91 6.40
N ILE A 69 9.21 -7.15 7.51
CA ILE A 69 9.82 -6.09 8.34
C ILE A 69 10.88 -5.33 7.53
N SER A 70 11.77 -6.05 6.85
CA SER A 70 12.81 -5.44 6.01
C SER A 70 12.22 -4.56 4.91
N THR A 71 11.14 -5.03 4.27
CA THR A 71 10.42 -4.26 3.26
C THR A 71 9.80 -3.00 3.86
N ALA A 72 9.14 -3.11 5.02
CA ALA A 72 8.54 -1.96 5.70
C ALA A 72 9.59 -0.90 6.08
N VAL A 73 10.73 -1.32 6.65
CA VAL A 73 11.85 -0.43 7.01
C VAL A 73 12.43 0.24 5.76
N LEU A 74 12.68 -0.51 4.69
CA LEU A 74 13.26 0.03 3.47
C LEU A 74 12.32 1.03 2.80
N LEU A 75 11.02 0.72 2.72
CA LEU A 75 10.00 1.62 2.19
C LEU A 75 9.84 2.89 3.05
N CYS A 76 9.97 2.78 4.37
CA CYS A 76 9.97 3.95 5.25
C CYS A 76 11.17 4.86 5.03
N SER A 77 12.37 4.28 4.91
CA SER A 77 13.58 5.06 4.64
C SER A 77 13.54 5.72 3.26
N LEU A 78 13.00 5.01 2.25
CA LEU A 78 12.90 5.50 0.88
C LEU A 78 11.68 6.40 0.64
N ARG A 79 10.73 6.51 1.59
CA ARG A 79 9.49 7.29 1.44
C ARG A 79 9.71 8.71 0.93
N LYS A 80 10.72 9.41 1.46
CA LYS A 80 11.05 10.78 1.06
C LYS A 80 11.48 10.88 -0.42
N TYR A 81 12.13 9.84 -0.94
CA TYR A 81 12.51 9.74 -2.36
C TYR A 81 11.33 9.30 -3.23
N LEU A 82 10.50 8.36 -2.76
CA LEU A 82 9.29 7.92 -3.47
C LEU A 82 8.27 9.05 -3.68
N ASN A 83 8.14 9.96 -2.72
CA ASN A 83 7.22 11.12 -2.83
C ASN A 83 7.59 12.07 -3.99
N ARG A 84 8.82 12.02 -4.50
CA ARG A 84 9.26 12.84 -5.63
C ARG A 84 9.01 12.18 -6.99
N LEU A 85 8.69 10.90 -7.01
CA LEU A 85 8.44 10.13 -8.23
C LEU A 85 6.95 10.21 -8.61
N LYS A 86 6.66 10.09 -9.92
CA LYS A 86 5.26 9.95 -10.37
C LYS A 86 4.69 8.63 -9.84
N HIS A 87 3.41 8.65 -9.48
CA HIS A 87 2.68 7.53 -8.88
C HIS A 87 2.93 6.17 -9.57
N SER A 88 2.92 6.12 -10.91
CA SER A 88 3.15 4.87 -11.67
C SER A 88 4.57 4.30 -11.50
N TYR A 89 5.58 5.16 -11.43
CA TYR A 89 6.97 4.72 -11.22
C TYR A 89 7.22 4.31 -9.77
N ALA A 90 6.60 4.99 -8.80
CA ALA A 90 6.70 4.62 -7.39
C ALA A 90 6.19 3.18 -7.15
N ALA A 91 5.04 2.84 -7.73
CA ALA A 91 4.47 1.48 -7.67
C ALA A 91 5.43 0.40 -8.21
N PHE A 92 6.06 0.65 -9.35
CA PHE A 92 7.03 -0.27 -9.94
C PHE A 92 8.28 -0.44 -9.07
N VAL A 93 8.80 0.66 -8.52
CA VAL A 93 9.96 0.64 -7.62
C VAL A 93 9.67 -0.15 -6.34
N ILE A 94 8.49 0.02 -5.75
CA ILE A 94 8.07 -0.73 -4.56
C ILE A 94 8.03 -2.23 -4.84
N LEU A 95 7.38 -2.62 -5.94
CA LEU A 95 7.27 -4.02 -6.34
C LEU A 95 8.63 -4.63 -6.66
N PHE A 96 9.50 -3.87 -7.33
CA PHE A 96 10.88 -4.29 -7.61
C PHE A 96 11.69 -4.51 -6.33
N ILE A 97 11.63 -3.56 -5.38
CA ILE A 97 12.29 -3.68 -4.07
C ILE A 97 11.80 -4.92 -3.32
N PHE A 98 10.47 -5.13 -3.30
CA PHE A 98 9.88 -6.29 -2.62
C PHE A 98 10.37 -7.61 -3.23
N ILE A 99 10.33 -7.74 -4.57
CA ILE A 99 10.81 -8.93 -5.27
C ILE A 99 12.32 -9.14 -5.04
N ALA A 100 13.12 -8.07 -5.08
CA ALA A 100 14.55 -8.13 -4.83
C ALA A 100 14.86 -8.61 -3.40
N LEU A 101 14.11 -8.15 -2.40
CA LEU A 101 14.22 -8.63 -1.02
C LEU A 101 13.84 -10.11 -0.91
N VAL A 102 12.73 -10.54 -1.52
CA VAL A 102 12.32 -11.96 -1.54
C VAL A 102 13.42 -12.83 -2.17
N ALA A 103 13.98 -12.41 -3.30
CA ALA A 103 15.06 -13.13 -3.98
C ALA A 103 16.33 -13.19 -3.11
N PHE A 104 16.73 -12.06 -2.52
CA PHE A 104 17.91 -11.97 -1.65
C PHE A 104 17.79 -12.87 -0.42
N PHE A 105 16.66 -12.79 0.30
CA PHE A 105 16.45 -13.62 1.49
C PHE A 105 16.28 -15.10 1.16
N THR A 106 15.65 -15.44 0.03
CA THR A 106 15.59 -16.83 -0.45
C THR A 106 16.99 -17.36 -0.73
N PHE A 107 17.82 -16.60 -1.45
CA PHE A 107 19.19 -16.99 -1.76
C PHE A 107 20.04 -17.12 -0.48
N ALA A 108 19.92 -16.16 0.44
CA ALA A 108 20.63 -16.20 1.72
C ALA A 108 20.22 -17.40 2.57
N ALA A 109 18.93 -17.70 2.66
CA ALA A 109 18.43 -18.84 3.43
C ALA A 109 18.92 -20.17 2.86
N GLU A 110 18.84 -20.35 1.54
CA GLU A 110 19.36 -21.54 0.87
C GLU A 110 20.88 -21.68 1.04
N GLY A 111 21.62 -20.57 0.95
CA GLY A 111 23.07 -20.56 1.20
C GLY A 111 23.45 -20.92 2.64
N ILE A 112 22.70 -20.43 3.63
CA ILE A 112 22.90 -20.76 5.04
C ILE A 112 22.59 -22.23 5.32
N LEU A 113 21.48 -22.75 4.77
CA LEU A 113 21.10 -24.16 4.94
C LEU A 113 22.14 -25.11 4.33
N LEU A 114 22.71 -24.74 3.18
CA LEU A 114 23.80 -25.48 2.53
C LEU A 114 25.09 -25.43 3.38
N TYR A 115 25.44 -24.25 3.91
CA TYR A 115 26.61 -24.05 4.75
C TYR A 115 26.54 -24.86 6.05
N LEU A 116 25.34 -24.94 6.66
CA LEU A 116 25.09 -25.72 7.88
C LEU A 116 24.96 -27.23 7.63
N GLN A 117 25.13 -27.70 6.38
CA GLN A 117 24.95 -29.11 5.97
C GLN A 117 23.58 -29.71 6.33
N ILE A 118 22.56 -28.87 6.57
CA ILE A 118 21.18 -29.30 6.82
C ILE A 118 20.55 -29.81 5.52
N ARG A 119 21.05 -29.33 4.37
CA ARG A 119 20.58 -29.67 3.02
C ARG A 119 21.76 -30.03 2.13
N GLN A 120 21.60 -31.06 1.31
CA GLN A 120 22.67 -31.52 0.42
C GLN A 120 22.65 -30.80 -0.94
N ILE A 121 23.84 -30.66 -1.53
CA ILE A 121 24.00 -30.12 -2.89
C ILE A 121 23.25 -31.06 -3.85
N GLY A 122 22.20 -30.57 -4.51
CA GLY A 122 21.40 -31.32 -5.48
C GLY A 122 20.07 -31.88 -4.97
N GLU A 123 19.74 -31.76 -3.68
CA GLU A 123 18.40 -32.13 -3.17
C GLU A 123 17.31 -31.20 -3.71
N VAL A 124 17.63 -29.92 -3.92
CA VAL A 124 16.68 -28.94 -4.47
C VAL A 124 17.37 -27.98 -5.42
N ASP A 125 16.73 -27.78 -6.58
CA ASP A 125 17.13 -26.77 -7.55
C ASP A 125 16.94 -25.37 -6.96
N LEU A 126 18.06 -24.70 -6.71
CA LEU A 126 18.11 -23.33 -6.22
C LEU A 126 17.35 -22.38 -7.17
N SER A 127 17.51 -22.60 -8.48
CA SER A 127 16.81 -21.87 -9.52
C SER A 127 15.29 -22.07 -9.44
N ALA A 128 14.83 -23.31 -9.25
CA ALA A 128 13.40 -23.60 -9.12
C ALA A 128 12.80 -22.97 -7.86
N SER A 129 13.52 -23.02 -6.73
CA SER A 129 13.07 -22.41 -5.47
C SER A 129 13.01 -20.88 -5.56
N LEU A 130 14.02 -20.26 -6.17
CA LEU A 130 14.04 -18.81 -6.42
C LEU A 130 12.89 -18.40 -7.34
N VAL A 131 12.71 -19.08 -8.48
CA VAL A 131 11.63 -18.78 -9.42
C VAL A 131 10.27 -18.93 -8.75
N ARG A 132 10.05 -20.03 -8.00
CA ARG A 132 8.80 -20.26 -7.28
C ARG A 132 8.50 -19.15 -6.27
N ASN A 133 9.48 -18.80 -5.42
CA ASN A 133 9.28 -17.78 -4.38
C ASN A 133 9.12 -16.37 -4.97
N VAL A 134 9.87 -16.04 -6.02
CA VAL A 134 9.74 -14.77 -6.75
C VAL A 134 8.38 -14.69 -7.44
N LEU A 135 7.88 -15.78 -8.02
CA LEU A 135 6.59 -15.81 -8.71
C LEU A 135 5.43 -15.73 -7.71
N MET A 136 5.49 -16.49 -6.62
CA MET A 136 4.52 -16.40 -5.51
C MET A 136 4.53 -15.00 -4.88
N GLY A 137 5.71 -14.46 -4.56
CA GLY A 137 5.89 -13.12 -4.06
C GLY A 137 5.37 -12.06 -5.04
N GLY A 138 5.67 -12.20 -6.34
CA GLY A 138 5.20 -11.31 -7.39
C GLY A 138 3.68 -11.28 -7.51
N ILE A 139 3.02 -12.45 -7.43
CA ILE A 139 1.55 -12.53 -7.42
C ILE A 139 1.00 -11.82 -6.18
N MET A 140 1.53 -12.12 -5.00
CA MET A 140 1.06 -11.53 -3.74
C MET A 140 1.28 -10.01 -3.72
N GLY A 141 2.49 -9.56 -4.06
CA GLY A 141 2.84 -8.14 -4.15
C GLY A 141 2.02 -7.40 -5.21
N GLY A 142 1.76 -8.03 -6.35
CA GLY A 142 0.89 -7.49 -7.40
C GLY A 142 -0.57 -7.36 -6.96
N LEU A 143 -1.11 -8.36 -6.24
CA LEU A 143 -2.45 -8.31 -5.65
C LEU A 143 -2.57 -7.18 -4.63
N VAL A 144 -1.59 -7.06 -3.73
CA VAL A 144 -1.53 -5.99 -2.72
C VAL A 144 -1.45 -4.62 -3.39
N LEU A 145 -0.62 -4.48 -4.42
CA LEU A 145 -0.49 -3.23 -5.17
C LEU A 145 -1.80 -2.87 -5.90
N ARG A 146 -2.46 -3.86 -6.52
CA ARG A 146 -3.77 -3.68 -7.16
C ARG A 146 -4.84 -3.27 -6.15
N TYR A 147 -4.84 -3.88 -4.97
CA TYR A 147 -5.74 -3.52 -3.88
C TYR A 147 -5.55 -2.05 -3.48
N PHE A 148 -4.30 -1.60 -3.27
CA PHE A 148 -4.01 -0.21 -2.95
C PHE A 148 -4.40 0.76 -4.06
N TYR A 149 -4.15 0.39 -5.33
CA TYR A 149 -4.59 1.18 -6.48
C TYR A 149 -6.11 1.38 -6.52
N LEU A 150 -6.88 0.31 -6.29
CA LEU A 150 -8.33 0.39 -6.25
C LEU A 150 -8.82 1.21 -5.05
N GLN A 151 -8.20 1.05 -3.88
CA GLN A 151 -8.52 1.81 -2.69
C GLN A 151 -8.34 3.32 -2.92
N GLU A 152 -7.25 3.72 -3.58
CA GLU A 152 -7.00 5.10 -3.96
C GLU A 152 -8.06 5.62 -4.93
N MET A 153 -8.41 4.84 -5.96
CA MET A 153 -9.42 5.23 -6.93
C MET A 153 -10.78 5.49 -6.24
N ILE A 154 -11.15 4.66 -5.27
CA ILE A 154 -12.39 4.84 -4.48
C ILE A 154 -12.33 6.12 -3.65
N LEU A 155 -11.22 6.37 -2.94
CA LEU A 155 -11.06 7.60 -2.13
C LEU A 155 -11.11 8.87 -2.98
N ARG A 156 -10.46 8.86 -4.15
CA ARG A 156 -10.51 9.98 -5.11
C ARG A 156 -11.93 10.27 -5.58
N LYS A 157 -12.71 9.22 -5.88
CA LYS A 157 -14.13 9.35 -6.26
C LYS A 157 -14.98 9.92 -5.12
N GLN A 158 -14.81 9.42 -3.90
CA GLN A 158 -15.54 9.92 -2.73
C GLN A 158 -15.28 11.40 -2.48
N ARG A 159 -14.03 11.87 -2.63
CA ARG A 159 -13.69 13.29 -2.52
C ARG A 159 -14.36 14.13 -3.59
N ALA A 160 -14.36 13.67 -4.83
CA ALA A 160 -15.03 14.35 -5.94
C ALA A 160 -16.54 14.45 -5.70
N GLU A 161 -17.17 13.37 -5.23
CA GLU A 161 -18.59 13.35 -4.86
C GLU A 161 -18.90 14.32 -3.71
N LEU A 162 -18.07 14.34 -2.67
CA LEU A 162 -18.27 15.23 -1.53
C LEU A 162 -18.18 16.69 -1.95
N MET A 163 -17.19 17.05 -2.79
CA MET A 163 -17.05 18.41 -3.33
C MET A 163 -18.24 18.80 -4.22
N ALA A 164 -18.71 17.90 -5.07
CA ALA A 164 -19.90 18.13 -5.90
C ALA A 164 -21.16 18.33 -5.04
N ARG A 165 -21.33 17.54 -3.97
CA ARG A 165 -22.44 17.70 -3.01
C ARG A 165 -22.38 19.05 -2.27
N VAL A 166 -21.19 19.46 -1.82
CA VAL A 166 -20.99 20.77 -1.19
C VAL A 166 -21.34 21.90 -2.16
N GLN A 167 -20.88 21.83 -3.40
CA GLN A 167 -21.16 22.83 -4.43
C GLN A 167 -22.67 22.91 -4.76
N ALA A 168 -23.36 21.77 -4.84
CA ALA A 168 -24.81 21.72 -5.05
C ALA A 168 -25.60 22.31 -3.86
N LEU A 169 -25.17 22.05 -2.62
CA LEU A 169 -25.76 22.67 -1.43
C LEU A 169 -25.50 24.18 -1.41
N GLN A 170 -24.30 24.63 -1.77
CA GLN A 170 -23.96 26.05 -1.83
C GLN A 170 -24.78 26.81 -2.89
N ALA A 171 -25.05 26.18 -4.04
CA ALA A 171 -25.95 26.71 -5.07
C ALA A 171 -27.39 26.87 -4.57
N ARG A 172 -27.81 26.05 -3.59
CA ARG A 172 -29.12 26.15 -2.93
C ARG A 172 -29.17 27.18 -1.79
N ILE A 173 -28.02 27.52 -1.20
CA ILE A 173 -27.90 28.42 -0.03
C ILE A 173 -27.61 29.88 -0.43
N ARG A 174 -27.03 30.14 -1.59
CA ARG A 174 -26.88 31.51 -2.13
C ARG A 174 -27.80 31.75 -3.33
N PRO A 175 -29.08 32.11 -3.10
CA PRO A 175 -29.88 32.75 -4.14
C PRO A 175 -29.44 34.22 -4.33
N HIS A 176 -28.49 34.72 -3.52
CA HIS A 176 -28.06 36.12 -3.51
C HIS A 176 -27.57 36.60 -4.88
N PHE A 177 -27.01 35.74 -5.74
CA PHE A 177 -26.63 36.18 -7.09
C PHE A 177 -27.87 36.46 -7.96
N LEU A 178 -28.90 35.61 -7.87
CA LEU A 178 -30.19 35.83 -8.52
C LEU A 178 -30.94 37.05 -7.95
N PHE A 179 -30.93 37.23 -6.63
CA PHE A 179 -31.54 38.40 -5.99
C PHE A 179 -30.78 39.70 -6.28
N ASN A 180 -29.44 39.68 -6.32
CA ASN A 180 -28.65 40.85 -6.75
C ASN A 180 -28.93 41.18 -8.21
N SER A 181 -28.95 40.19 -9.10
CA SER A 181 -29.28 40.43 -10.51
C SER A 181 -30.69 41.00 -10.67
N MET A 182 -31.68 40.47 -9.94
CA MET A 182 -33.06 40.96 -10.01
C MET A 182 -33.21 42.38 -9.41
N ASN A 183 -32.59 42.67 -8.26
CA ASN A 183 -32.63 44.01 -7.66
C ASN A 183 -31.89 45.06 -8.51
N ILE A 184 -30.76 44.69 -9.14
CA ILE A 184 -30.06 45.58 -10.07
C ILE A 184 -30.97 45.87 -11.28
N ILE A 185 -31.58 44.86 -11.89
CA ILE A 185 -32.52 45.06 -13.01
C ILE A 185 -33.72 45.93 -12.58
N ALA A 186 -34.30 45.68 -11.40
CA ALA A 186 -35.39 46.50 -10.88
C ALA A 186 -34.97 47.97 -10.64
N SER A 187 -33.75 48.21 -10.15
CA SER A 187 -33.22 49.56 -9.99
C SER A 187 -32.92 50.26 -11.32
N LEU A 188 -32.59 49.51 -12.38
CA LEU A 188 -32.37 50.05 -13.73
C LEU A 188 -33.69 50.37 -14.46
N ILE A 189 -34.80 49.72 -14.11
CA ILE A 189 -36.12 49.99 -14.70
C ILE A 189 -36.85 51.14 -13.99
N MET A 190 -36.55 51.44 -12.73
CA MET A 190 -37.16 52.56 -11.98
C MET A 190 -36.53 53.94 -12.26
N VAL A 191 -35.50 54.04 -13.09
CA VAL A 191 -34.77 55.29 -13.37
C VAL A 191 -35.09 55.87 -14.76
N ASP A 192 -36.01 55.25 -15.50
CA ASP A 192 -36.65 55.78 -16.72
C ASP A 192 -38.17 55.90 -16.50
#